data_AF-A0A4R6KJY0-F1
#
_entry.id   AF-A0A4R6KJY0-F1
#
_cell.length_a   1.000
_cell.length_b   1.000
_cell.length_c   1.000
_cell.angle_alpha   90.00
_cell.angle_beta   90.00
_cell.angle_gamma   90.00
#
_symmetry.space_group_name_H-M   'P 1'
#
loop_
_entity.id
_entity.type
_entity.pdbx_description
1 polymer ?
#
loop_
_entity_poly.entity_id
_entity_poly.type
_entity_poly.pdbx_seq_one_letter_code
_entity_poly.pdbx_strand_id
1 'polypeptide(L)'
;MAREPIAWTSRRRLLHRVRTAAWPVSLVVCFGALGLIWALPGMRRRSERKAARCTICRRHRGRARLFIGGFVILQALGAATAAYTAAAPPLLCHAHVYPDGRVESEPRLQDVSPPRTWGIARDIANASTTGLALLASKTAGMRECDGPPLTVTFWQPPRVSGGGSTVGDIFVAWMPAGEEGSSFLRGAQGFGLAAEGRGLLATEGQQYVRYGPNISSTRGNEMELARHESRHTDQWAIMTLIGGPLAFPAAYYADGAFFPFSRNHFERAASLSDGGYTAPPDNLPAPLPGAAAAVGVVLLLVLRRRIRWFSRILAAGRTGAIAHQPGRCPLHTTGWFHHPEQHRFASGEAPRGGPGLSFRDGAGP
;
A
#
# COMPACT_ATOMS: atom_id res chain seq x y z
N MET A 1 31.91 -33.42 30.87
CA MET A 1 32.33 -32.49 29.80
C MET A 1 31.64 -31.14 30.02
N ALA A 2 32.35 -30.17 30.60
CA ALA A 2 31.83 -28.81 30.77
C ALA A 2 31.79 -28.11 29.40
N ARG A 3 30.64 -27.58 29.00
CA ARG A 3 30.54 -26.74 27.80
C ARG A 3 31.23 -25.41 28.12
N GLU A 4 32.35 -25.12 27.48
CA GLU A 4 32.98 -23.80 27.59
C GLU A 4 31.97 -22.70 27.22
N PRO A 5 31.86 -21.62 28.02
CA PRO A 5 30.97 -20.52 27.72
C PRO A 5 31.42 -19.85 26.42
N ILE A 6 30.59 -19.96 25.38
CA ILE A 6 30.81 -19.26 24.11
C ILE A 6 30.89 -17.76 24.39
N ALA A 7 32.09 -17.20 24.38
CA ALA A 7 32.34 -15.78 24.54
C ALA A 7 31.73 -15.03 23.34
N TRP A 8 30.55 -14.44 23.53
CA TRP A 8 29.93 -13.59 22.52
C TRP A 8 30.74 -12.31 22.36
N THR A 9 31.44 -12.18 21.23
CA THR A 9 32.13 -10.95 20.86
C THR A 9 31.15 -9.77 20.91
N SER A 10 31.63 -8.60 21.37
CA SER A 10 30.84 -7.35 21.48
C SER A 10 30.05 -7.06 20.20
N ARG A 11 30.65 -7.32 19.03
CA ARG A 11 30.05 -7.17 17.70
C ARG A 11 28.78 -8.00 17.51
N ARG A 12 28.75 -9.27 17.94
CA ARG A 12 27.56 -10.13 17.78
C ARG A 12 26.40 -9.66 18.67
N ARG A 13 26.69 -9.16 19.87
CA ARG A 13 25.69 -8.57 20.77
C ARG A 13 25.07 -7.31 20.17
N LEU A 14 25.88 -6.42 19.58
CA LEU A 14 25.40 -5.23 18.89
C LEU A 14 24.50 -5.58 17.70
N LEU A 15 24.94 -6.48 16.81
CA LEU A 15 24.14 -6.92 15.66
C LEU A 15 22.80 -7.54 16.06
N HIS A 16 22.78 -8.31 17.16
CA HIS A 16 21.54 -8.86 17.70
C HIS A 16 20.58 -7.75 18.15
N ARG A 17 21.08 -6.73 18.86
CA ARG A 17 20.29 -5.56 19.33
C ARG A 17 19.73 -4.76 18.15
N VAL A 18 20.57 -4.42 17.17
CA VAL A 18 20.13 -3.70 15.96
C VAL A 18 19.06 -4.52 15.23
N ARG A 19 19.26 -5.82 15.04
CA ARG A 19 18.29 -6.69 14.38
C ARG A 19 16.97 -6.82 15.17
N THR A 20 17.02 -6.79 16.50
CA THR A 20 15.82 -6.88 17.34
C THR A 20 15.00 -5.59 17.27
N ALA A 21 15.65 -4.43 17.20
CA ALA A 21 15.02 -3.12 17.09
C ALA A 21 14.60 -2.77 15.65
N ALA A 22 15.35 -3.18 14.63
CA ALA A 22 15.04 -2.88 13.23
C ALA A 22 13.73 -3.55 12.78
N TRP A 23 13.45 -4.78 13.26
CA TRP A 23 12.25 -5.52 12.87
C TRP A 23 10.91 -4.81 13.14
N PRO A 24 10.61 -4.33 14.37
CA PRO A 24 9.38 -3.58 14.62
C PRO A 24 9.29 -2.30 13.80
N VAL A 25 10.40 -1.57 13.64
CA VAL A 25 10.45 -0.35 12.81
C VAL A 25 10.11 -0.69 11.36
N SER A 26 10.73 -1.73 10.79
CA SER A 26 10.41 -2.18 9.44
C SER A 26 8.94 -2.56 9.27
N LEU A 27 8.33 -3.21 10.26
CA LEU A 27 6.90 -3.54 10.21
C LEU A 27 6.02 -2.30 10.26
N VAL A 28 6.36 -1.29 11.05
CA VAL A 28 5.61 -0.02 11.10
C VAL A 28 5.75 0.75 9.79
N VAL A 29 6.95 0.82 9.22
CA VAL A 29 7.17 1.45 7.91
C VAL A 29 6.37 0.75 6.80
N CYS A 30 6.32 -0.59 6.81
CA CYS A 30 5.59 -1.36 5.81
C CYS A 30 4.07 -1.34 6.00
N PHE A 31 3.59 -1.35 7.25
CA PHE A 31 2.19 -1.70 7.58
C PHE A 31 1.53 -0.71 8.55
N GLY A 32 2.12 0.46 8.78
CA GLY A 32 1.60 1.47 9.70
C GLY A 32 1.48 0.95 11.14
N ALA A 33 0.49 1.45 11.86
CA ALA A 33 0.16 1.04 13.22
C ALA A 33 -0.20 -0.45 13.32
N LEU A 34 -0.85 -1.02 12.29
CA LEU A 34 -1.13 -2.46 12.26
C LEU A 34 0.15 -3.30 12.32
N GLY A 35 1.27 -2.79 11.78
CA GLY A 35 2.62 -3.35 11.90
C GLY A 35 3.00 -3.77 13.33
N LEU A 36 2.55 -3.01 14.33
CA LEU A 36 2.84 -3.26 15.75
C LEU A 36 2.25 -4.59 16.25
N ILE A 37 1.13 -5.04 15.71
CA ILE A 37 0.51 -6.32 16.07
C ILE A 37 1.46 -7.48 15.73
N TRP A 38 2.14 -7.40 14.59
CA TRP A 38 3.13 -8.41 14.16
C TRP A 38 4.48 -8.24 14.85
N ALA A 39 4.76 -7.07 15.44
CA ALA A 39 5.94 -6.83 16.26
C ALA A 39 5.82 -7.41 17.68
N LEU A 40 4.60 -7.71 18.16
CA LEU A 40 4.37 -8.21 19.51
C LEU A 40 5.26 -9.43 19.83
N PRO A 41 5.91 -9.48 21.01
CA PRO A 41 6.82 -10.55 21.39
C PRO A 41 6.21 -11.95 21.28
N GLY A 42 4.92 -12.09 21.62
CA GLY A 42 4.19 -13.35 21.51
C GLY A 42 4.09 -13.86 20.07
N MET A 43 3.76 -12.99 19.12
CA MET A 43 3.67 -13.33 17.70
C MET A 43 5.04 -13.68 17.12
N ARG A 44 6.07 -12.92 17.50
CA ARG A 44 7.46 -13.18 17.10
C ARG A 44 7.98 -14.52 17.61
N ARG A 45 7.83 -14.80 18.92
CA ARG A 45 8.25 -16.07 19.53
C ARG A 45 7.53 -17.26 18.89
N ARG A 46 6.22 -17.12 18.61
CA ARG A 46 5.46 -18.14 17.88
C ARG A 46 6.05 -18.37 16.48
N SER A 47 6.31 -17.32 15.71
CA SER A 47 6.93 -17.42 14.38
C SER A 47 8.33 -18.07 14.43
N GLU A 48 9.13 -17.77 15.46
CA GLU A 48 10.44 -18.37 15.70
C GLU A 48 10.36 -19.87 15.95
N ARG A 49 9.48 -20.29 16.86
CA ARG A 49 9.25 -21.72 17.15
C ARG A 49 8.79 -22.48 15.91
N LYS A 50 7.92 -21.88 15.09
CA LYS A 50 7.45 -22.47 13.82
C LYS A 50 8.60 -22.67 12.83
N ALA A 51 9.44 -21.65 12.65
CA ALA A 51 10.58 -21.71 11.74
C ALA A 51 11.68 -22.67 12.22
N ALA A 52 11.84 -22.88 13.52
CA ALA A 52 12.79 -23.85 14.07
C ALA A 52 12.39 -25.30 13.78
N ARG A 53 11.08 -25.60 13.72
CA ARG A 53 10.56 -26.97 13.54
C ARG A 53 10.22 -27.33 12.09
N CYS A 54 10.07 -26.35 11.19
CA CYS A 54 9.65 -26.58 9.80
C CYS A 54 10.51 -25.81 8.79
N THR A 55 11.10 -26.53 7.84
CA THR A 55 11.93 -25.99 6.75
C THR A 55 11.17 -25.03 5.84
N ILE A 56 9.90 -25.35 5.51
CA ILE A 56 9.04 -24.50 4.68
C ILE A 56 8.71 -23.18 5.41
N CYS A 57 8.32 -23.23 6.69
CA CYS A 57 8.13 -22.03 7.51
C CYS A 57 9.39 -21.18 7.61
N ARG A 58 10.56 -21.81 7.77
CA ARG A 58 11.85 -21.13 7.77
C ARG A 58 12.09 -20.40 6.45
N ARG A 59 11.83 -21.05 5.31
CA ARG A 59 11.95 -20.46 3.97
C ARG A 59 10.99 -19.27 3.78
N HIS A 60 9.71 -19.42 4.14
CA HIS A 60 8.74 -18.32 4.07
C HIS A 60 9.14 -17.15 4.95
N ARG A 61 9.64 -17.39 6.16
CA ARG A 61 10.12 -16.32 7.03
C ARG A 61 11.36 -15.61 6.45
N GLY A 62 12.26 -16.37 5.82
CA GLY A 62 13.39 -15.80 5.08
C GLY A 62 12.92 -14.88 3.95
N ARG A 63 12.01 -15.37 3.09
CA ARG A 63 11.40 -14.60 2.02
C ARG A 63 10.66 -13.35 2.52
N ALA A 64 9.86 -13.48 3.57
CA ALA A 64 9.14 -12.36 4.17
C ALA A 64 10.10 -11.27 4.68
N ARG A 65 11.22 -11.66 5.31
CA ARG A 65 12.25 -10.71 5.74
C ARG A 65 12.93 -10.02 4.57
N LEU A 66 13.24 -10.75 3.50
CA LEU A 66 13.82 -10.17 2.29
C LEU A 66 12.85 -9.17 1.65
N PHE A 67 11.57 -9.55 1.52
CA PHE A 67 10.52 -8.68 0.98
C PHE A 67 10.34 -7.41 1.83
N ILE A 68 10.17 -7.56 3.15
CA ILE A 68 10.05 -6.43 4.08
C ILE A 68 11.29 -5.54 4.03
N GLY A 69 12.49 -6.13 4.03
CA GLY A 69 13.75 -5.38 3.94
C GLY A 69 13.86 -4.59 2.63
N GLY A 70 13.55 -5.22 1.49
CA GLY A 70 13.52 -4.57 0.19
C GLY A 70 12.48 -3.44 0.13
N PHE A 71 11.28 -3.67 0.67
CA PHE A 71 10.24 -2.65 0.73
C PHE A 71 10.65 -1.45 1.60
N VAL A 72 11.28 -1.67 2.75
CA VAL A 72 11.83 -0.59 3.59
C VAL A 72 12.89 0.22 2.86
N ILE A 73 13.76 -0.43 2.08
CA ILE A 73 14.75 0.26 1.24
C ILE A 73 14.05 1.14 0.20
N LEU A 74 13.01 0.62 -0.46
CA LEU A 74 12.20 1.40 -1.41
C LEU A 74 11.53 2.60 -0.72
N GLN A 75 10.93 2.42 0.45
CA GLN A 75 10.31 3.54 1.18
C GLN A 75 11.35 4.60 1.61
N ALA A 76 12.53 4.17 2.03
CA ALA A 76 13.62 5.09 2.39
C ALA A 76 14.13 5.87 1.16
N LEU A 77 14.28 5.19 0.02
CA LEU A 77 14.62 5.84 -1.25
C LEU A 77 13.54 6.84 -1.66
N GLY A 78 12.27 6.47 -1.55
CA GLY A 78 11.14 7.37 -1.78
C GLY A 78 11.21 8.61 -0.90
N ALA A 79 11.34 8.44 0.41
CA ALA A 79 11.41 9.57 1.35
C ALA A 79 12.61 10.48 1.06
N ALA A 80 13.76 9.92 0.70
CA ALA A 80 14.93 10.68 0.29
C ALA A 80 14.68 11.48 -1.00
N THR A 81 14.04 10.89 -2.00
CA THR A 81 13.65 11.58 -3.24
C THR A 81 12.67 12.71 -2.96
N ALA A 82 11.66 12.50 -2.11
CA ALA A 82 10.71 13.56 -1.75
C ALA A 82 11.40 14.72 -1.03
N ALA A 83 12.28 14.43 -0.07
CA ALA A 83 13.06 15.45 0.62
C ALA A 83 13.99 16.22 -0.33
N TYR A 84 14.62 15.52 -1.29
CA TYR A 84 15.44 16.14 -2.32
C TYR A 84 14.62 17.06 -3.22
N THR A 85 13.47 16.60 -3.71
CA THR A 85 12.57 17.42 -4.55
C THR A 85 12.05 18.63 -3.78
N ALA A 86 11.71 18.49 -2.50
CA ALA A 86 11.27 19.62 -1.66
C ALA A 86 12.38 20.65 -1.42
N ALA A 87 13.66 20.25 -1.49
CA ALA A 87 14.80 21.14 -1.35
C ALA A 87 15.25 21.78 -2.68
N ALA A 88 14.88 21.19 -3.82
CA ALA A 88 15.18 21.73 -5.15
C ALA A 88 14.09 22.73 -5.56
N PRO A 89 14.43 23.89 -6.16
CA PRO A 89 13.43 24.82 -6.65
C PRO A 89 12.63 24.17 -7.80
N PRO A 90 11.31 23.93 -7.63
CA PRO A 90 10.52 23.31 -8.69
C PRO A 90 10.28 24.31 -9.82
N LEU A 91 10.02 23.79 -11.03
CA LEU A 91 9.42 24.59 -12.09
C LEU A 91 8.01 25.01 -11.63
N LEU A 92 7.66 26.28 -11.80
CA LEU A 92 6.31 26.75 -11.46
C LEU A 92 5.32 26.27 -12.54
N CYS A 93 4.25 25.57 -12.15
CA CYS A 93 3.21 25.14 -13.09
C CYS A 93 2.41 26.35 -13.63
N HIS A 94 2.28 27.40 -12.81
CA HIS A 94 1.47 28.57 -13.11
C HIS A 94 2.29 29.83 -12.85
N ALA A 95 2.58 30.57 -13.91
CA ALA A 95 3.20 31.88 -13.79
C ALA A 95 2.73 32.83 -14.90
N HIS A 96 2.55 34.08 -14.53
CA HIS A 96 2.40 35.17 -15.48
C HIS A 96 3.78 35.61 -15.94
N VAL A 97 4.02 35.55 -17.26
CA VAL A 97 5.23 36.08 -17.87
C VAL A 97 4.88 37.42 -18.51
N TYR A 98 5.42 38.49 -17.95
CA TYR A 98 5.21 39.85 -18.42
C TYR A 98 6.14 40.18 -19.59
N PRO A 99 5.81 41.19 -20.42
CA PRO A 99 6.66 41.63 -21.54
C PRO A 99 8.08 42.04 -21.15
N ASP A 100 8.28 42.47 -19.90
CA ASP A 100 9.58 42.85 -19.33
C ASP A 100 10.43 41.64 -18.87
N GLY A 101 9.93 40.41 -19.05
CA GLY A 101 10.57 39.17 -18.62
C GLY A 101 10.35 38.83 -17.14
N ARG A 102 9.57 39.63 -16.40
CA ARG A 102 9.19 39.32 -15.02
C ARG A 102 8.29 38.08 -15.01
N VAL A 103 8.60 37.16 -14.09
CA VAL A 103 7.79 35.95 -13.83
C VAL A 103 7.13 36.12 -12.48
N GLU A 104 5.81 36.19 -12.47
CA GLU A 104 5.02 36.26 -11.25
C GLU A 104 4.32 34.92 -11.03
N SER A 105 4.70 34.22 -9.97
CA SER A 105 4.03 33.01 -9.53
C SER A 105 2.59 33.33 -9.14
N GLU A 106 1.65 32.49 -9.53
CA GLU A 106 0.31 32.62 -8.98
C GLU A 106 0.31 32.49 -7.45
N PRO A 107 -0.54 33.25 -6.75
CA PRO A 107 -0.65 33.15 -5.31
C PRO A 107 -1.09 31.74 -4.92
N ARG A 108 -0.40 31.16 -3.93
CA ARG A 108 -0.81 29.88 -3.33
C ARG A 108 -2.24 29.99 -2.80
N LEU A 109 -3.07 29.00 -3.12
CA LEU A 109 -4.44 28.91 -2.63
C LEU A 109 -4.42 28.66 -1.11
N GLN A 110 -4.49 29.74 -0.32
CA GLN A 110 -4.36 29.68 1.13
C GLN A 110 -5.49 28.89 1.80
N ASP A 111 -6.69 28.94 1.23
CA ASP A 111 -7.90 28.28 1.77
C ASP A 111 -7.98 26.77 1.48
N VAL A 112 -7.02 26.23 0.74
CA VAL A 112 -6.98 24.80 0.36
C VAL A 112 -5.99 24.01 1.22
N SER A 113 -5.00 24.71 1.79
CA SER A 113 -3.95 24.07 2.54
C SER A 113 -4.46 23.62 3.91
N PRO A 114 -4.14 22.39 4.35
CA PRO A 114 -4.46 21.97 5.70
C PRO A 114 -3.78 22.87 6.75
N PRO A 115 -4.25 22.86 8.02
CA PRO A 115 -3.52 23.50 9.11
C PRO A 115 -2.05 23.07 9.09
N ARG A 116 -1.12 24.00 9.30
CA ARG A 116 0.33 23.79 9.13
C ARG A 116 0.86 22.51 9.81
N THR A 117 0.38 22.23 11.01
CA THR A 117 0.76 21.03 11.78
C THR A 117 0.31 19.74 11.12
N TRP A 118 -0.91 19.72 10.56
CA TRP A 118 -1.42 18.59 9.79
C TRP A 118 -0.70 18.46 8.44
N GLY A 119 -0.43 19.58 7.75
CA GLY A 119 0.36 19.59 6.52
C GLY A 119 1.72 18.91 6.69
N ILE A 120 2.49 19.28 7.72
CA ILE A 120 3.78 18.65 8.02
C ILE A 120 3.62 17.15 8.32
N ALA A 121 2.62 16.78 9.13
CA ALA A 121 2.40 15.37 9.47
C ALA A 121 2.02 14.53 8.24
N ARG A 122 1.19 15.09 7.36
CA ARG A 122 0.76 14.50 6.10
C ARG A 122 1.93 14.31 5.15
N ASP A 123 2.74 15.35 4.95
CA ASP A 123 3.92 15.30 4.09
C ASP A 123 4.92 14.24 4.58
N ILE A 124 5.13 14.13 5.90
CA ILE A 124 6.00 13.09 6.48
C ILE A 124 5.41 11.68 6.25
N ALA A 125 4.10 11.51 6.47
CA ALA A 125 3.44 10.22 6.28
C ALA A 125 3.51 9.76 4.82
N ASN A 126 3.32 10.68 3.89
CA ASN A 126 3.30 10.43 2.45
C ASN A 126 4.67 10.51 1.78
N ALA A 127 5.71 11.07 2.42
CA ALA A 127 7.03 11.30 1.80
C ALA A 127 7.57 10.10 1.02
N SER A 128 7.41 8.89 1.58
CA SER A 128 7.87 7.67 0.92
C SER A 128 7.11 7.32 -0.36
N THR A 129 5.78 7.46 -0.37
CA THR A 129 4.94 7.20 -1.56
C THR A 129 5.08 8.32 -2.58
N THR A 130 5.05 9.57 -2.11
CA THR A 130 5.33 10.79 -2.89
C THR A 130 6.62 10.65 -3.68
N GLY A 131 7.76 10.37 -3.03
CA GLY A 131 9.03 10.32 -3.73
C GLY A 131 9.23 9.08 -4.61
N LEU A 132 8.59 7.95 -4.30
CA LEU A 132 8.56 6.81 -5.23
C LEU A 132 7.75 7.13 -6.49
N ALA A 133 6.63 7.83 -6.33
CA ALA A 133 5.80 8.27 -7.46
C ALA A 133 6.54 9.31 -8.31
N LEU A 134 7.23 10.28 -7.71
CA LEU A 134 8.11 11.22 -8.40
C LEU A 134 9.22 10.51 -9.19
N LEU A 135 9.90 9.56 -8.56
CA LEU A 135 10.93 8.76 -9.23
C LEU A 135 10.34 7.99 -10.43
N ALA A 136 9.20 7.32 -10.22
CA ALA A 136 8.52 6.58 -11.27
C ALA A 136 8.11 7.49 -12.44
N SER A 137 7.48 8.63 -12.16
CA SER A 137 7.11 9.63 -13.17
C SER A 137 8.33 10.14 -13.95
N LYS A 138 9.43 10.48 -13.27
CA LYS A 138 10.69 10.88 -13.93
C LYS A 138 11.24 9.78 -14.82
N THR A 139 11.26 8.53 -14.34
CA THR A 139 11.72 7.39 -15.15
C THR A 139 10.83 7.11 -16.36
N ALA A 140 9.54 7.47 -16.27
CA ALA A 140 8.62 7.41 -17.40
C ALA A 140 8.80 8.56 -18.39
N GLY A 141 9.68 9.53 -18.13
CA GLY A 141 9.88 10.71 -18.99
C GLY A 141 8.90 11.85 -18.72
N MET A 142 8.20 11.82 -17.59
CA MET A 142 7.36 12.92 -17.14
C MET A 142 8.21 14.01 -16.46
N ARG A 143 7.75 15.25 -16.52
CA ARG A 143 8.30 16.38 -15.76
C ARG A 143 7.41 16.73 -14.59
N GLU A 144 8.04 17.30 -13.56
CA GLU A 144 7.37 17.81 -12.37
C GLU A 144 7.28 19.34 -12.41
N CYS A 145 6.21 19.89 -11.87
CA CYS A 145 6.10 21.32 -11.56
C CYS A 145 5.34 21.49 -10.23
N ASP A 146 5.57 22.60 -9.54
CA ASP A 146 4.84 22.98 -8.32
C ASP A 146 3.53 23.67 -8.70
N GLY A 147 2.42 23.01 -8.39
CA GLY A 147 1.07 23.54 -8.58
C GLY A 147 0.41 23.77 -7.22
N PRO A 148 -0.43 24.80 -7.05
CA PRO A 148 -1.23 24.92 -5.84
C PRO A 148 -2.35 23.86 -5.89
N PRO A 149 -2.44 22.88 -4.96
CA PRO A 149 -1.73 22.70 -3.69
C PRO A 149 -0.74 21.50 -3.69
N LEU A 150 -0.52 20.86 -4.84
CA LEU A 150 0.22 19.60 -4.99
C LEU A 150 1.24 19.71 -6.12
N THR A 151 2.37 19.01 -5.98
CA THR A 151 3.29 18.83 -7.09
C THR A 151 2.61 18.01 -8.18
N VAL A 152 2.68 18.47 -9.42
CA VAL A 152 2.06 17.79 -10.57
C VAL A 152 3.13 17.16 -11.44
N THR A 153 2.93 15.91 -11.85
CA THR A 153 3.77 15.27 -12.87
C THR A 153 2.99 15.10 -14.18
N PHE A 154 3.62 15.40 -15.31
CA PHE A 154 2.99 15.40 -16.63
C PHE A 154 3.96 15.06 -17.77
N TRP A 155 3.44 14.65 -18.91
CA TRP A 155 4.23 14.30 -20.09
C TRP A 155 4.58 15.52 -20.94
N GLN A 156 5.76 15.51 -21.57
CA GLN A 156 6.16 16.56 -22.52
C GLN A 156 5.90 16.17 -24.00
N PRO A 157 5.56 17.15 -24.88
CA PRO A 157 5.11 18.51 -24.54
C PRO A 157 3.81 18.46 -23.72
N PRO A 158 3.45 19.51 -22.94
CA PRO A 158 2.23 19.50 -22.13
C PRO A 158 1.03 19.07 -22.97
N ARG A 159 0.41 17.94 -22.61
CA ARG A 159 -0.78 17.41 -23.30
C ARG A 159 -1.99 17.62 -22.42
N VAL A 160 -3.15 17.77 -23.05
CA VAL A 160 -4.43 17.67 -22.34
C VAL A 160 -4.48 16.25 -21.75
N SER A 161 -4.52 16.18 -20.43
CA SER A 161 -4.65 14.92 -19.71
C SER A 161 -6.14 14.62 -19.57
N GLY A 162 -6.55 13.39 -19.84
CA GLY A 162 -7.93 12.95 -19.64
C GLY A 162 -8.33 12.77 -18.17
N GLY A 163 -7.43 13.11 -17.24
CA GLY A 163 -7.58 12.94 -15.81
C GLY A 163 -6.26 12.54 -15.16
N GLY A 164 -6.22 12.55 -13.83
CA GLY A 164 -5.05 12.11 -13.09
C GLY A 164 -5.43 11.33 -11.85
N SER A 165 -4.44 11.09 -11.01
CA SER A 165 -4.68 10.51 -9.68
C SER A 165 -3.68 11.06 -8.69
N THR A 166 -4.16 11.32 -7.48
CA THR A 166 -3.29 11.66 -6.36
C THR A 166 -2.57 10.42 -5.82
N VAL A 167 -1.24 10.52 -5.70
CA VAL A 167 -0.35 9.48 -5.15
C VAL A 167 0.54 10.11 -4.08
N GLY A 168 0.23 9.88 -2.80
CA GLY A 168 0.85 10.67 -1.73
C GLY A 168 0.44 12.13 -1.88
N ASP A 169 1.42 13.04 -1.98
CA ASP A 169 1.23 14.49 -2.12
C ASP A 169 1.43 14.99 -3.55
N ILE A 170 1.44 14.09 -4.54
CA ILE A 170 1.59 14.47 -5.95
C ILE A 170 0.36 14.09 -6.75
N PHE A 171 0.02 14.92 -7.72
CA PHE A 171 -0.96 14.60 -8.74
C PHE A 171 -0.24 14.08 -9.98
N VAL A 172 -0.49 12.81 -10.34
CA VAL A 172 0.05 12.19 -11.55
C VAL A 172 -0.95 12.36 -12.67
N ALA A 173 -0.63 13.20 -13.66
CA ALA A 173 -1.44 13.40 -14.84
C ALA A 173 -1.24 12.23 -15.81
N TRP A 174 -2.25 11.36 -15.93
CA TRP A 174 -2.17 10.22 -16.84
C TRP A 174 -2.39 10.71 -18.28
N MET A 175 -1.65 10.13 -19.24
CA MET A 175 -1.92 10.34 -20.66
C MET A 175 -3.35 9.88 -20.96
N PRO A 176 -4.07 10.52 -21.91
CA PRO A 176 -5.28 9.90 -22.41
C PRO A 176 -4.94 8.51 -22.94
N ALA A 177 -5.72 7.49 -22.54
CA ALA A 177 -5.80 6.25 -23.29
C ALA A 177 -6.03 6.66 -24.76
N GLY A 178 -5.22 6.12 -25.67
CA GLY A 178 -5.02 6.63 -27.03
C GLY A 178 -6.28 7.15 -27.73
N GLU A 179 -6.05 8.16 -28.57
CA GLU A 179 -6.88 8.59 -29.70
C GLU A 179 -8.24 7.85 -29.82
N GLU A 180 -9.34 8.61 -29.65
CA GLU A 180 -10.74 8.28 -29.99
C GLU A 180 -11.65 7.57 -28.94
N GLY A 181 -11.14 7.07 -27.81
CA GLY A 181 -11.93 6.09 -27.01
C GLY A 181 -12.82 6.55 -25.84
N SER A 182 -12.55 7.67 -25.16
CA SER A 182 -13.36 8.03 -23.97
C SER A 182 -14.56 8.90 -24.33
N SER A 183 -15.67 8.24 -24.66
CA SER A 183 -17.00 8.84 -24.84
C SER A 183 -17.53 9.60 -23.60
N PHE A 184 -16.81 9.56 -22.47
CA PHE A 184 -17.17 10.24 -21.23
C PHE A 184 -16.77 11.72 -21.16
N LEU A 185 -15.80 12.17 -21.96
CA LEU A 185 -15.36 13.58 -22.01
C LEU A 185 -15.38 14.10 -23.46
N ARG A 186 -16.53 14.01 -24.13
CA ARG A 186 -16.80 14.71 -25.40
C ARG A 186 -16.73 16.23 -25.17
N GLY A 187 -15.53 16.78 -25.16
CA GLY A 187 -15.27 18.20 -24.90
C GLY A 187 -13.81 18.54 -24.58
N ALA A 188 -12.98 17.54 -24.27
CA ALA A 188 -11.55 17.75 -24.00
C ALA A 188 -10.67 17.90 -25.26
N GLN A 189 -11.27 18.11 -26.43
CA GLN A 189 -10.55 18.43 -27.67
C GLN A 189 -10.25 19.93 -27.68
N GLY A 190 -9.02 20.32 -27.31
CA GLY A 190 -8.47 21.61 -27.73
C GLY A 190 -8.12 22.64 -26.66
N PHE A 191 -7.71 22.23 -25.45
CA PHE A 191 -7.16 23.19 -24.48
C PHE A 191 -5.65 23.01 -24.26
N GLY A 192 -4.88 23.51 -25.22
CA GLY A 192 -3.48 23.86 -25.03
C GLY A 192 -3.32 25.38 -25.09
N LEU A 193 -2.24 25.87 -24.46
CA LEU A 193 -1.67 27.24 -24.43
C LEU A 193 -2.08 28.25 -25.53
N ALA A 194 -2.46 27.81 -26.73
CA ALA A 194 -2.90 28.68 -27.83
C ALA A 194 -4.34 29.23 -27.69
N ALA A 195 -5.23 28.58 -26.94
CA ALA A 195 -6.63 29.03 -26.80
C ALA A 195 -6.80 30.09 -25.69
N GLU A 196 -6.19 29.88 -24.51
CA GLU A 196 -6.14 30.89 -23.44
C GLU A 196 -5.29 32.11 -23.84
N GLY A 197 -4.24 31.92 -24.65
CA GLY A 197 -3.46 33.01 -25.23
C GLY A 197 -4.20 33.83 -26.30
N ARG A 198 -5.43 33.47 -26.70
CA ARG A 198 -6.24 34.21 -27.68
C ARG A 198 -7.53 34.82 -27.10
N GLY A 199 -7.98 34.37 -25.92
CA GLY A 199 -9.23 34.82 -25.32
C GLY A 199 -8.99 35.64 -24.04
N LEU A 200 -9.37 36.92 -24.07
CA LEU A 200 -9.38 37.89 -22.96
C LEU A 200 -8.03 38.40 -22.40
N LEU A 201 -7.00 37.58 -22.18
CA LEU A 201 -5.71 38.06 -21.64
C LEU A 201 -4.70 38.54 -22.70
N ALA A 202 -4.94 38.22 -23.98
CA ALA A 202 -4.16 38.73 -25.10
C ALA A 202 -4.24 40.27 -25.22
N THR A 203 -5.26 40.89 -24.62
CA THR A 203 -5.55 42.32 -24.72
C THR A 203 -4.54 43.20 -23.98
N GLU A 204 -3.67 42.64 -23.12
CA GLU A 204 -2.66 43.39 -22.34
C GLU A 204 -1.21 42.97 -22.58
N GLY A 205 -0.94 42.15 -23.61
CA GLY A 205 0.43 41.69 -23.93
C GLY A 205 1.05 40.73 -22.90
N GLN A 206 0.31 40.30 -21.88
CA GLN A 206 0.76 39.30 -20.92
C GLN A 206 0.65 37.90 -21.53
N GLN A 207 1.74 37.13 -21.48
CA GLN A 207 1.72 35.72 -21.86
C GLN A 207 1.45 34.88 -20.62
N TYR A 208 0.26 34.28 -20.55
CA TYR A 208 -0.05 33.29 -19.53
C TYR A 208 0.50 31.93 -19.97
N VAL A 209 1.43 31.38 -19.21
CA VAL A 209 2.02 30.07 -19.51
C VAL A 209 1.58 29.09 -18.43
N ARG A 210 0.61 28.23 -18.78
CA ARG A 210 0.18 27.11 -17.96
C ARG A 210 0.98 25.86 -18.32
N TYR A 211 1.85 25.43 -17.42
CA TYR A 211 2.55 24.14 -17.50
C TYR A 211 1.79 23.11 -16.66
N GLY A 212 1.28 22.07 -17.31
CA GLY A 212 0.58 20.98 -16.63
C GLY A 212 -0.72 20.58 -17.33
N PRO A 213 -1.39 19.53 -16.86
CA PRO A 213 -2.71 19.15 -17.36
C PRO A 213 -3.73 20.28 -17.14
N ASN A 214 -4.57 20.56 -18.14
CA ASN A 214 -5.75 21.41 -17.95
C ASN A 214 -6.85 20.60 -17.28
N ILE A 215 -6.72 20.39 -15.96
CA ILE A 215 -7.67 19.55 -15.18
C ILE A 215 -8.96 20.34 -14.88
N SER A 216 -8.91 21.67 -14.94
CA SER A 216 -10.01 22.57 -14.55
C SER A 216 -10.28 23.62 -15.64
N SER A 217 -11.55 23.75 -16.04
CA SER A 217 -11.96 24.68 -17.09
C SER A 217 -11.92 26.17 -16.71
N THR A 218 -11.83 26.50 -15.42
CA THR A 218 -11.76 27.88 -14.91
C THR A 218 -10.97 27.94 -13.58
N ARG A 219 -10.52 29.14 -13.18
CA ARG A 219 -9.84 29.38 -11.89
C ARG A 219 -10.73 29.09 -10.66
N GLY A 220 -12.04 29.34 -10.76
CA GLY A 220 -12.97 28.93 -9.70
C GLY A 220 -12.95 27.41 -9.48
N ASN A 221 -12.93 26.68 -10.59
CA ASN A 221 -12.86 25.22 -10.59
C ASN A 221 -11.47 24.69 -10.16
N GLU A 222 -10.39 25.47 -10.31
CA GLU A 222 -9.06 25.11 -9.80
C GLU A 222 -9.04 25.02 -8.27
N MET A 223 -9.62 26.02 -7.60
CA MET A 223 -9.63 26.02 -6.14
C MET A 223 -10.47 24.87 -5.57
N GLU A 224 -11.62 24.59 -6.20
CA GLU A 224 -12.46 23.45 -5.86
C GLU A 224 -11.72 22.14 -6.07
N LEU A 225 -11.16 21.93 -7.26
CA LEU A 225 -10.38 20.73 -7.56
C LEU A 225 -9.18 20.57 -6.62
N ALA A 226 -8.49 21.66 -6.30
CA ALA A 226 -7.40 21.68 -5.34
C ALA A 226 -7.84 21.18 -3.95
N ARG A 227 -9.05 21.55 -3.48
CA ARG A 227 -9.62 21.02 -2.23
C ARG A 227 -9.96 19.54 -2.33
N HIS A 228 -10.47 19.09 -3.47
CA HIS A 228 -10.76 17.69 -3.72
C HIS A 228 -9.48 16.84 -3.65
N GLU A 229 -8.44 17.21 -4.37
CA GLU A 229 -7.16 16.48 -4.37
C GLU A 229 -6.41 16.56 -3.02
N SER A 230 -6.50 17.69 -2.32
CA SER A 230 -5.95 17.83 -0.96
C SER A 230 -6.60 16.84 0.01
N ARG A 231 -7.90 16.57 -0.13
CA ARG A 231 -8.59 15.56 0.69
C ARG A 231 -8.17 14.13 0.35
N HIS A 232 -7.89 13.81 -0.91
CA HIS A 232 -7.27 12.54 -1.24
C HIS A 232 -5.88 12.38 -0.64
N THR A 233 -5.11 13.46 -0.56
CA THR A 233 -3.80 13.49 0.10
C THR A 233 -3.94 13.19 1.60
N ASP A 234 -4.97 13.74 2.25
CA ASP A 234 -5.29 13.46 3.66
C ASP A 234 -5.68 11.98 3.86
N GLN A 235 -6.52 11.44 2.97
CA GLN A 235 -6.92 10.03 2.99
C GLN A 235 -5.69 9.10 2.84
N TRP A 236 -4.78 9.44 1.94
CA TRP A 236 -3.49 8.76 1.75
C TRP A 236 -2.67 8.72 3.05
N ALA A 237 -2.51 9.87 3.71
CA ALA A 237 -1.71 9.97 4.92
C ALA A 237 -2.32 9.17 6.08
N ILE A 238 -3.62 9.33 6.32
CA ILE A 238 -4.33 8.61 7.38
C ILE A 238 -4.22 7.10 7.17
N MET A 239 -4.47 6.62 5.95
CA MET A 239 -4.40 5.19 5.64
C MET A 239 -2.96 4.66 5.70
N THR A 240 -1.97 5.47 5.32
CA THR A 240 -0.54 5.12 5.48
C THR A 240 -0.18 4.94 6.96
N LEU A 241 -0.64 5.83 7.83
CA LEU A 241 -0.44 5.69 9.28
C LEU A 241 -1.12 4.45 9.85
N ILE A 242 -2.32 4.08 9.37
CA ILE A 242 -3.06 2.91 9.86
C ILE A 242 -2.42 1.61 9.36
N GLY A 243 -2.28 1.46 8.05
CA GLY A 243 -2.00 0.18 7.38
C GLY A 243 -0.78 0.18 6.47
N GLY A 244 -0.03 1.27 6.42
CA GLY A 244 1.15 1.44 5.59
C GLY A 244 0.84 1.95 4.17
N PRO A 245 1.89 2.19 3.37
CA PRO A 245 1.82 2.85 2.06
C PRO A 245 0.85 2.26 1.04
N LEU A 246 0.48 0.98 1.18
CA LEU A 246 -0.41 0.30 0.23
C LEU A 246 -1.88 0.25 0.71
N ALA A 247 -2.16 0.77 1.91
CA ALA A 247 -3.49 0.66 2.51
C ALA A 247 -4.55 1.47 1.77
N PHE A 248 -4.26 2.73 1.43
CA PHE A 248 -5.18 3.56 0.64
C PHE A 248 -5.45 2.99 -0.75
N PRO A 249 -4.45 2.72 -1.63
CA PRO A 249 -4.73 2.24 -2.98
C PRO A 249 -5.45 0.88 -2.97
N ALA A 250 -5.14 -0.01 -2.01
CA ALA A 250 -5.87 -1.27 -1.88
C ALA A 250 -7.33 -1.06 -1.46
N ALA A 251 -7.59 -0.17 -0.50
CA ALA A 251 -8.94 0.14 -0.05
C ALA A 251 -9.76 0.86 -1.13
N TYR A 252 -9.15 1.85 -1.80
CA TYR A 252 -9.75 2.59 -2.89
C TYR A 252 -10.12 1.67 -4.06
N TYR A 253 -9.21 0.77 -4.46
CA TYR A 253 -9.48 -0.21 -5.52
C TYR A 253 -10.59 -1.19 -5.11
N ALA A 254 -10.56 -1.69 -3.88
CA ALA A 254 -11.58 -2.62 -3.39
C ALA A 254 -12.96 -1.96 -3.33
N ASP A 255 -13.04 -0.70 -2.88
CA ASP A 255 -14.29 0.07 -2.87
C ASP A 255 -14.77 0.35 -4.31
N GLY A 256 -13.87 0.80 -5.18
CA GLY A 256 -14.14 1.07 -6.60
C GLY A 256 -14.60 -0.16 -7.39
N ALA A 257 -14.22 -1.37 -6.98
CA ALA A 257 -14.70 -2.60 -7.57
C ALA A 257 -16.21 -2.80 -7.40
N PHE A 258 -16.80 -2.26 -6.33
CA PHE A 258 -18.24 -2.33 -6.02
C PHE A 258 -18.97 -0.99 -6.22
N PHE A 259 -18.26 0.12 -6.06
CA PHE A 259 -18.77 1.50 -6.14
C PHE A 259 -17.86 2.31 -7.08
N PRO A 260 -17.96 2.14 -8.40
CA PRO A 260 -17.05 2.79 -9.34
C PRO A 260 -17.34 4.29 -9.49
N PHE A 261 -16.33 5.04 -9.92
CA PHE A 261 -16.41 6.48 -10.23
C PHE A 261 -16.95 7.29 -9.04
N SER A 262 -17.90 8.21 -9.27
CA SER A 262 -18.50 9.07 -8.23
C SER A 262 -19.29 8.30 -7.15
N ARG A 263 -19.52 6.99 -7.31
CA ARG A 263 -20.08 6.17 -6.22
C ARG A 263 -19.04 5.83 -5.15
N ASN A 264 -17.75 5.84 -5.49
CA ASN A 264 -16.66 5.47 -4.61
C ASN A 264 -16.68 6.31 -3.33
N HIS A 265 -16.59 5.67 -2.17
CA HIS A 265 -16.70 6.33 -0.88
C HIS A 265 -15.57 7.33 -0.62
N PHE A 266 -14.37 7.07 -1.15
CA PHE A 266 -13.23 7.98 -1.04
C PHE A 266 -13.41 9.23 -1.90
N GLU A 267 -13.94 9.07 -3.12
CA GLU A 267 -14.31 10.19 -4.01
C GLU A 267 -15.38 11.08 -3.37
N ARG A 268 -16.41 10.46 -2.79
CA ARG A 268 -17.46 11.20 -2.09
C ARG A 268 -16.93 11.94 -0.87
N ALA A 269 -16.04 11.30 -0.10
CA ALA A 269 -15.39 11.95 1.05
C ALA A 269 -14.46 13.10 0.63
N ALA A 270 -13.92 13.07 -0.59
CA ALA A 270 -13.18 14.17 -1.19
C ALA A 270 -14.07 15.29 -1.78
N SER A 271 -15.40 15.20 -1.64
CA SER A 271 -16.42 16.04 -2.28
C SER A 271 -16.43 15.90 -3.79
N LEU A 272 -17.52 15.34 -4.30
CA LEU A 272 -17.77 15.21 -5.72
C LEU A 272 -17.90 16.56 -6.41
N SER A 273 -18.58 17.52 -5.77
CA SER A 273 -18.76 18.86 -6.35
C SER A 273 -17.42 19.57 -6.54
N ASP A 274 -16.53 19.44 -5.56
CA ASP A 274 -15.20 20.04 -5.61
C ASP A 274 -14.34 19.41 -6.72
N GLY A 275 -14.49 18.11 -6.96
CA GLY A 275 -13.83 17.39 -8.05
C GLY A 275 -14.50 17.56 -9.43
N GLY A 276 -15.59 18.33 -9.52
CA GLY A 276 -16.36 18.48 -10.77
C GLY A 276 -17.09 17.21 -11.21
N TYR A 277 -17.30 16.25 -10.30
CA TYR A 277 -18.02 15.01 -10.57
C TYR A 277 -19.53 15.18 -10.39
N THR A 278 -20.29 14.64 -11.33
CA THR A 278 -21.74 14.49 -11.16
C THR A 278 -22.03 13.48 -10.06
N ALA A 279 -22.86 13.89 -9.09
CA ALA A 279 -23.34 12.99 -8.05
C ALA A 279 -24.08 11.79 -8.68
N PRO A 280 -23.83 10.56 -8.19
CA PRO A 280 -24.57 9.41 -8.67
C PRO A 280 -26.06 9.55 -8.30
N PRO A 281 -26.98 9.01 -9.09
CA PRO A 281 -28.41 9.07 -8.79
C PRO A 281 -28.80 8.29 -7.52
N ASP A 282 -27.92 7.38 -7.07
CA ASP A 282 -28.11 6.51 -5.91
C ASP A 282 -26.77 6.20 -5.22
N ASN A 283 -26.85 5.58 -4.04
CA ASN A 283 -25.70 5.05 -3.30
C ASN A 283 -25.61 3.52 -3.35
N LEU A 284 -26.22 2.90 -4.37
CA LEU A 284 -26.27 1.44 -4.48
C LEU A 284 -24.97 0.90 -5.10
N PRO A 285 -24.55 -0.34 -4.75
CA PRO A 285 -23.44 -0.99 -5.41
C PRO A 285 -23.69 -1.13 -6.92
N ALA A 286 -22.69 -0.80 -7.73
CA ALA A 286 -22.67 -0.96 -9.19
C ALA A 286 -21.38 -1.69 -9.59
N PRO A 287 -21.23 -2.97 -9.22
CA PRO A 287 -19.93 -3.65 -9.28
C PRO A 287 -19.40 -3.76 -10.70
N LEU A 288 -18.10 -3.48 -10.86
CA LEU A 288 -17.36 -3.75 -12.09
C LEU A 288 -17.02 -5.25 -12.13
N PRO A 289 -17.62 -6.07 -13.01
CA PRO A 289 -17.56 -7.53 -12.90
C PRO A 289 -16.15 -8.09 -12.78
N GLY A 290 -15.21 -7.58 -13.60
CA GLY A 290 -13.81 -8.01 -13.56
C GLY A 290 -13.09 -7.64 -12.27
N ALA A 291 -13.25 -6.40 -11.79
CA ALA A 291 -12.61 -5.94 -10.56
C ALA A 291 -13.23 -6.63 -9.32
N ALA A 292 -14.55 -6.75 -9.27
CA ALA A 292 -15.28 -7.44 -8.21
C ALA A 292 -14.89 -8.93 -8.15
N ALA A 293 -14.77 -9.60 -9.31
CA ALA A 293 -14.29 -10.98 -9.38
C ALA A 293 -12.85 -11.11 -8.85
N ALA A 294 -11.95 -10.20 -9.21
CA ALA A 294 -10.58 -10.19 -8.70
C ALA A 294 -10.53 -10.05 -7.17
N VAL A 295 -11.28 -9.12 -6.60
CA VAL A 295 -11.42 -8.96 -5.14
C VAL A 295 -12.00 -10.23 -4.52
N GLY A 296 -13.05 -10.80 -5.11
CA GLY A 296 -13.68 -12.05 -4.68
C GLY A 296 -12.71 -13.23 -4.65
N VAL A 297 -11.85 -13.38 -5.67
CA VAL A 297 -10.81 -14.41 -5.72
C VAL A 297 -9.80 -14.23 -4.59
N VAL A 298 -9.33 -13.01 -4.35
CA VAL A 298 -8.41 -12.72 -3.24
C VAL A 298 -9.04 -13.07 -1.90
N LEU A 299 -10.28 -12.64 -1.66
CA LEU A 299 -11.02 -12.96 -0.44
C LEU A 299 -11.23 -14.47 -0.28
N LEU A 300 -11.58 -15.19 -1.35
CA LEU A 300 -11.75 -16.64 -1.33
C LEU A 300 -10.45 -17.36 -1.00
N LEU A 301 -9.30 -16.90 -1.53
CA LEU A 301 -7.99 -17.47 -1.20
C LEU A 301 -7.63 -17.24 0.28
N VAL A 302 -7.90 -16.04 0.80
CA VAL A 302 -7.70 -15.71 2.22
C VAL A 302 -8.63 -16.56 3.10
N LEU A 303 -9.92 -16.62 2.78
CA LEU A 303 -10.93 -17.36 3.52
C LEU A 303 -10.63 -18.86 3.52
N ARG A 304 -10.33 -19.45 2.35
CA ARG A 304 -9.93 -20.85 2.23
C ARG A 304 -8.73 -21.17 3.11
N ARG A 305 -7.75 -20.27 3.18
CA ARG A 305 -6.58 -20.43 4.06
C ARG A 305 -6.97 -20.35 5.54
N ARG A 306 -7.90 -19.47 5.91
CA ARG A 306 -8.39 -19.31 7.30
C ARG A 306 -9.27 -20.48 7.74
N ILE A 307 -10.21 -20.92 6.92
CA ILE A 307 -11.06 -22.09 7.17
C ILE A 307 -10.20 -23.33 7.37
N ARG A 308 -9.20 -23.57 6.50
CA ARG A 308 -8.25 -24.69 6.66
C ARG A 308 -7.46 -24.64 7.97
N TRP A 309 -7.09 -23.45 8.40
CA TRP A 309 -6.40 -23.29 9.67
C TRP A 309 -7.34 -23.54 10.86
N PHE A 310 -8.57 -23.04 10.79
CA PHE A 310 -9.58 -23.17 11.84
C PHE A 310 -10.10 -24.61 11.98
N SER A 311 -10.41 -25.28 10.87
CA SER A 311 -10.88 -26.68 10.89
C SER A 311 -9.87 -27.62 11.56
N ARG A 312 -8.57 -27.37 11.38
CA ARG A 312 -7.50 -28.14 12.04
C ARG A 312 -7.45 -27.87 13.55
N ILE A 313 -7.74 -26.64 13.99
CA ILE A 313 -7.84 -26.31 15.41
C ILE A 313 -9.05 -27.00 16.03
N LEU A 314 -10.18 -27.03 15.34
CA LEU A 314 -11.37 -27.73 15.80
C LEU A 314 -11.12 -29.25 15.88
N ALA A 315 -10.55 -29.85 14.85
CA ALA A 315 -10.37 -31.31 14.77
C ALA A 315 -9.30 -31.86 15.71
N ALA A 316 -8.18 -31.14 15.90
CA ALA A 316 -7.04 -31.62 16.69
C ALA A 316 -6.83 -30.83 18.00
N GLY A 317 -7.80 -29.99 18.38
CA GLY A 317 -7.73 -29.15 19.58
C GLY A 317 -6.54 -28.19 19.62
N ARG A 318 -6.21 -27.68 20.82
CA ARG A 318 -5.05 -26.78 21.03
C ARG A 318 -3.72 -27.45 20.67
N THR A 319 -3.62 -28.77 20.77
CA THR A 319 -2.43 -29.54 20.41
C THR A 319 -2.20 -29.54 18.90
N GLY A 320 -3.26 -29.62 18.08
CA GLY A 320 -3.20 -29.46 16.63
C GLY A 320 -2.67 -28.10 16.16
N ALA A 321 -2.90 -27.04 16.93
CA ALA A 321 -2.34 -25.71 16.65
C ALA A 321 -0.81 -25.63 16.86
N ILE A 322 -0.24 -26.57 17.62
CA ILE A 322 1.14 -26.54 18.14
C ILE A 322 2.00 -27.71 17.61
N ALA A 323 1.37 -28.80 17.17
CA ALA A 323 2.01 -30.00 16.64
C ALA A 323 2.68 -29.73 15.28
N HIS A 324 3.89 -29.15 15.34
CA HIS A 324 4.83 -29.16 14.23
C HIS A 324 5.64 -30.45 14.32
N GLN A 325 5.27 -31.45 13.52
CA GLN A 325 6.16 -32.59 13.28
C GLN A 325 7.25 -32.17 12.29
N PRO A 326 8.48 -32.71 12.39
CA PRO A 326 9.51 -32.50 11.39
C PRO A 326 8.97 -32.81 9.98
N GLY A 327 9.07 -31.84 9.06
CA GLY A 327 8.56 -31.97 7.69
C GLY A 327 7.04 -31.79 7.49
N ARG A 328 6.21 -31.83 8.55
CA ARG A 328 4.75 -31.65 8.45
C ARG A 328 4.31 -30.42 9.24
N CYS A 329 4.01 -29.34 8.52
CA CYS A 329 3.50 -28.11 9.12
C CYS A 329 2.02 -27.92 8.81
N PRO A 330 1.17 -27.62 9.80
CA PRO A 330 -0.26 -27.38 9.60
C PRO A 330 -0.59 -26.14 8.74
N LEU A 331 0.40 -25.43 8.19
CA LEU A 331 0.19 -24.39 7.19
C LEU A 331 0.53 -24.84 5.76
N HIS A 332 1.38 -25.87 5.59
CA HIS A 332 1.97 -26.23 4.30
C HIS A 332 1.73 -27.69 3.90
N THR A 333 1.40 -28.58 4.83
CA THR A 333 1.01 -29.95 4.47
C THR A 333 -0.39 -29.91 3.83
N THR A 334 -0.50 -30.48 2.63
CA THR A 334 -1.77 -30.74 1.94
C THR A 334 -2.57 -31.83 2.69
N GLY A 335 -3.90 -31.87 2.50
CA GLY A 335 -4.81 -32.81 3.17
C GLY A 335 -5.53 -32.23 4.40
N TRP A 336 -6.82 -32.51 4.59
CA TRP A 336 -7.59 -31.95 5.72
C TRP A 336 -7.47 -32.78 7.00
N PHE A 337 -7.32 -34.09 6.86
CA PHE A 337 -7.29 -35.05 7.96
C PHE A 337 -6.33 -36.19 7.60
N HIS A 338 -5.17 -36.27 8.25
CA HIS A 338 -4.42 -37.52 8.32
C HIS A 338 -4.40 -37.92 9.77
N HIS A 339 -5.20 -38.93 10.11
CA HIS A 339 -5.14 -39.56 11.43
C HIS A 339 -3.78 -40.24 11.57
N PRO A 340 -2.99 -39.90 12.60
CA PRO A 340 -1.69 -40.55 12.83
C PRO A 340 -1.80 -42.05 13.12
N GLU A 341 -3.01 -42.57 13.37
CA GLU A 341 -3.23 -43.98 13.70
C GLU A 341 -2.96 -44.94 12.53
N GLN A 342 -3.05 -44.50 11.27
CA GLN A 342 -2.84 -45.40 10.13
C GLN A 342 -1.37 -45.84 9.94
N HIS A 343 -0.39 -45.17 10.56
CA HIS A 343 1.00 -45.63 10.47
C HIS A 343 1.39 -46.68 11.52
N ARG A 344 0.59 -46.90 12.58
CA ARG A 344 0.87 -47.98 13.55
C ARG A 344 0.55 -49.37 13.01
N PHE A 345 -0.34 -49.48 12.03
CA PHE A 345 -0.69 -50.76 11.42
C PHE A 345 0.17 -51.13 10.20
N ALA A 346 0.81 -50.15 9.57
CA ALA A 346 1.60 -50.39 8.35
C ALA A 346 3.07 -50.78 8.60
N SER A 347 3.61 -50.60 9.81
CA SER A 347 5.00 -50.97 10.11
C SER A 347 5.22 -52.46 10.39
N GLY A 348 4.17 -53.30 10.39
CA GLY A 348 4.31 -54.74 10.58
C GLY A 348 4.96 -55.14 11.91
N GLU A 349 5.10 -54.20 12.86
CA GLU A 349 5.49 -54.53 14.22
C GLU A 349 4.31 -55.24 14.86
N ALA A 350 4.36 -56.57 14.79
CA ALA A 350 3.51 -57.45 15.55
C ALA A 350 3.49 -56.93 17.01
N PRO A 351 2.31 -56.86 17.65
CA PRO A 351 2.22 -56.43 19.04
C PRO A 351 3.19 -57.30 19.84
N ARG A 352 4.27 -56.69 20.36
CA ARG A 352 5.17 -57.38 21.28
C ARG A 352 4.29 -57.85 22.42
N GLY A 353 4.12 -59.17 22.51
CA GLY A 353 3.33 -59.82 23.54
C GLY A 353 3.70 -59.22 24.89
N GLY A 354 2.71 -58.67 25.57
CA GLY A 354 2.89 -58.20 26.94
C GLY A 354 3.44 -59.34 27.80
N PRO A 355 4.26 -59.03 28.82
CA PRO A 355 4.75 -60.03 29.75
C PRO A 355 3.56 -60.80 30.32
N GLY A 356 3.62 -62.12 30.20
CA GLY A 356 2.59 -63.03 30.66
C GLY A 356 2.18 -62.72 32.10
N LEU A 357 0.88 -62.52 32.30
CA LEU A 357 0.26 -62.66 33.61
C LEU A 357 0.50 -64.11 34.05
N SER A 358 1.53 -64.31 34.86
CA SER A 358 1.71 -65.50 35.67
C SER A 358 0.53 -65.57 36.63
N PHE A 359 -0.45 -66.40 36.27
CA PHE A 359 -1.43 -66.94 37.20
C PHE A 359 -0.64 -67.74 38.24
N ARG A 360 -0.64 -67.27 39.49
CA ARG A 360 -0.01 -67.94 40.62
C ARG A 360 -1.12 -68.73 41.31
N ASP A 361 -1.16 -70.03 41.06
CA ASP A 361 -1.95 -70.97 41.83
C ASP A 361 -1.47 -70.92 43.29
N GLY A 362 -2.37 -70.50 44.18
CA GLY A 362 -2.19 -70.55 45.62
C GLY A 362 -3.19 -71.54 46.20
N ALA A 363 -2.74 -72.77 46.41
CA ALA A 363 -3.43 -73.79 47.17
C ALA A 363 -2.97 -73.78 48.64
N GLY A 364 -3.94 -73.84 49.56
CA GLY A 364 -3.84 -74.41 50.91
C GLY A 364 -3.59 -73.42 52.07
N PRO A 365 -4.03 -73.75 53.31
CA PRO A 365 -4.66 -75.00 53.78
C PRO A 365 -6.19 -74.96 53.90
#